data_AF-A0A382NGP9-F1
#
_entry.id   AF-A0A382NGP9-F1
#
_cell.length_a   1.000
_cell.length_b   1.000
_cell.length_c   1.000
_cell.angle_alpha   90.00
_cell.angle_beta   90.00
_cell.angle_gamma   90.00
#
_symmetry.space_group_name_H-M   'P 1'
#
loop_
_entity.id
_entity.type
_entity.pdbx_description
1 polymer ?
#
loop_
_entity_poly.entity_id
_entity_poly.type
_entity_poly.pdbx_seq_one_letter_code
_entity_poly.pdbx_strand_id
1 'polypeptide(L)'
;GVRGHSTGGTIHIIVNNQIGFTTNPRFARSSPYPSDIAKMVEAPILHVNADDPEAVVHCARIATEFRQQFNRDVVIDMICYRRFGHNEGDEPSFTQPMMYEKIRQHPTTLNIYGEKLINEGTITAEEFNKNKKEFKNLLDEQLKTAKEYKPKLEWFEGVWSRYKPSRGQDKKGVTGVTLDTIKRIGKRITHIPEDFNVHPTIKRIFENKKKMFENGTGFDFATAEQLAFATLLDEGTPVRLSGQDSGRGTFSQRHSVLRDQKDSSYYTPLNNISKKQKRLEVIDSVLSEFAVLGFEHGYTLSEPTTLVVWEAQFGDFANGAQVIIDQFITTGERKWSKASGLVMLLPHGYEGQGPEHSSARLERFLQL
;
A
#
# COMPACT_ATOMS: atom_id res chain seq x y z
N GLY A 1 -14.31 -1.59 -1.15
CA GLY A 1 -13.03 -2.15 -0.66
C GLY A 1 -13.22 -2.78 0.71
N VAL A 2 -12.23 -3.52 1.18
CA VAL A 2 -12.24 -4.11 2.54
C VAL A 2 -11.95 -3.00 3.57
N ARG A 3 -12.60 -3.08 4.73
CA ARG A 3 -12.39 -2.12 5.83
C ARG A 3 -10.91 -2.09 6.22
N GLY A 4 -10.34 -0.90 6.39
CA GLY A 4 -8.92 -0.72 6.73
C GLY A 4 -7.98 -0.62 5.52
N HIS A 5 -8.39 -1.07 4.33
CA HIS A 5 -7.59 -1.04 3.10
C HIS A 5 -8.28 -0.36 1.90
N SER A 6 -9.52 0.07 2.07
CA SER A 6 -10.29 0.75 1.01
C SER A 6 -9.81 2.20 0.80
N THR A 7 -9.47 2.54 -0.44
CA THR A 7 -9.09 3.91 -0.88
C THR A 7 -10.22 4.67 -1.57
N GLY A 8 -11.45 4.13 -1.55
CA GLY A 8 -12.60 4.72 -2.23
C GLY A 8 -12.62 4.44 -3.74
N GLY A 9 -12.00 3.35 -4.17
CA GLY A 9 -11.94 2.96 -5.58
C GLY A 9 -10.69 3.46 -6.29
N THR A 10 -10.10 2.61 -7.14
CA THR A 10 -8.92 2.91 -7.96
C THR A 10 -9.29 2.90 -9.44
N ILE A 11 -8.83 3.90 -10.19
CA ILE A 11 -8.91 3.90 -11.66
C ILE A 11 -7.68 3.15 -12.18
N HIS A 12 -7.91 2.00 -12.80
CA HIS A 12 -6.86 1.16 -13.38
C HIS A 12 -6.77 1.42 -14.88
N ILE A 13 -5.56 1.64 -15.39
CA ILE A 13 -5.31 1.78 -16.83
C ILE A 13 -4.38 0.64 -17.25
N ILE A 14 -4.89 -0.25 -18.10
CA ILE A 14 -4.10 -1.31 -18.71
C ILE A 14 -3.62 -0.82 -20.07
N VAL A 15 -2.30 -0.66 -20.21
CA VAL A 15 -1.67 -0.43 -21.53
C VAL A 15 -1.56 -1.79 -22.24
N ASN A 16 -2.65 -2.18 -22.88
CA ASN A 16 -2.77 -3.47 -23.55
C ASN A 16 -2.16 -3.40 -24.95
N ASN A 17 -0.83 -3.41 -24.99
CA ASN A 17 -0.04 -3.47 -26.21
C ASN A 17 -0.03 -4.86 -26.87
N GLN A 18 -0.84 -5.79 -26.36
CA GLN A 18 -1.05 -7.14 -26.87
C GLN A 18 0.19 -8.04 -26.85
N ILE A 19 1.21 -7.75 -26.04
CA ILE A 19 2.40 -8.60 -25.90
C ILE A 19 3.18 -8.36 -24.59
N GLY A 20 3.56 -9.44 -23.89
CA GLY A 20 4.46 -9.39 -22.73
C GLY A 20 5.85 -9.92 -23.06
N PHE A 21 6.87 -9.06 -23.15
CA PHE A 21 8.20 -9.41 -23.70
C PHE A 21 8.07 -9.99 -25.12
N THR A 22 8.17 -11.31 -25.28
CA THR A 22 7.96 -12.09 -26.51
C THR A 22 6.72 -13.01 -26.43
N THR A 23 5.94 -12.93 -25.35
CA THR A 23 4.80 -13.82 -25.10
C THR A 23 3.51 -13.22 -25.63
N ASN A 24 2.84 -13.97 -26.51
CA ASN A 24 1.54 -13.59 -27.04
C ASN A 24 0.42 -13.78 -25.99
N PRO A 25 -0.61 -12.92 -25.95
CA PRO A 25 -1.81 -13.02 -25.14
C PRO A 25 -2.37 -14.43 -24.94
N ARG A 26 -2.45 -15.23 -26.00
CA ARG A 26 -3.00 -16.60 -25.93
C ARG A 26 -2.24 -17.55 -25.01
N PHE A 27 -0.97 -17.24 -24.72
CA PHE A 27 -0.11 -18.00 -23.81
C PHE A 27 0.04 -17.35 -22.44
N ALA A 28 -0.43 -16.11 -22.27
CA ALA A 28 -0.28 -15.34 -21.04
C ALA A 28 -1.50 -15.40 -20.11
N ARG A 29 -2.68 -15.79 -20.63
CA ARG A 29 -3.93 -15.82 -19.88
C ARG A 29 -4.92 -16.83 -20.46
N SER A 30 -5.85 -17.28 -19.62
CA SER A 30 -6.91 -18.24 -19.96
C SER A 30 -8.28 -17.58 -20.21
N SER A 31 -8.32 -16.27 -20.38
CA SER A 31 -9.52 -15.49 -20.68
C SER A 31 -9.26 -14.49 -21.82
N PRO A 32 -10.31 -13.96 -22.48
CA PRO A 32 -10.13 -13.06 -23.63
C PRO A 32 -9.37 -11.77 -23.29
N TYR A 33 -9.63 -11.15 -22.13
CA TYR A 33 -9.12 -9.83 -21.80
C TYR A 33 -8.17 -9.84 -20.59
N PRO A 34 -7.09 -9.02 -20.60
CA PRO A 34 -6.23 -8.87 -19.42
C PRO A 34 -6.98 -8.23 -18.24
N SER A 35 -8.04 -7.46 -18.51
CA SER A 35 -8.90 -6.83 -17.51
C SER A 35 -9.88 -7.80 -16.82
N ASP A 36 -10.00 -9.05 -17.27
CA ASP A 36 -10.94 -10.01 -16.68
C ASP A 36 -10.68 -10.29 -15.19
N ILE A 37 -9.46 -10.05 -14.71
CA ILE A 37 -9.14 -10.12 -13.27
C ILE A 37 -10.04 -9.19 -12.44
N ALA A 38 -10.44 -8.03 -12.98
CA ALA A 38 -11.26 -7.06 -12.29
C ALA A 38 -12.71 -7.53 -12.08
N LYS A 39 -13.15 -8.56 -12.81
CA LYS A 39 -14.48 -9.17 -12.63
C LYS A 39 -14.63 -9.82 -11.25
N MET A 40 -13.53 -10.20 -10.58
CA MET A 40 -13.58 -10.78 -9.24
C MET A 40 -14.21 -9.85 -8.18
N VAL A 41 -14.21 -8.54 -8.44
CA VAL A 41 -14.83 -7.50 -7.60
C VAL A 41 -15.92 -6.73 -8.33
N GLU A 42 -16.39 -7.26 -9.47
CA GLU A 42 -17.44 -6.65 -10.31
C GLU A 42 -17.15 -5.20 -10.70
N ALA A 43 -15.88 -4.86 -10.93
CA ALA A 43 -15.50 -3.53 -11.41
C ALA A 43 -15.91 -3.38 -12.90
N PRO A 44 -16.48 -2.23 -13.32
CA PRO A 44 -16.72 -1.96 -14.72
C PRO A 44 -15.42 -1.89 -15.50
N ILE A 45 -15.47 -2.34 -16.75
CA ILE A 45 -14.34 -2.41 -17.66
C ILE A 45 -14.71 -1.69 -18.96
N LEU A 46 -13.92 -0.67 -19.32
CA LEU A 46 -14.05 0.09 -20.55
C LEU A 46 -12.93 -0.34 -21.49
N HIS A 47 -13.26 -1.07 -22.56
CA HIS A 47 -12.30 -1.39 -23.61
C HIS A 47 -12.30 -0.29 -24.66
N VAL A 48 -11.13 0.23 -25.00
CA VAL A 48 -11.01 1.36 -25.92
C VAL A 48 -9.83 1.18 -26.88
N ASN A 49 -10.03 1.53 -28.15
CA ASN A 49 -8.97 1.55 -29.15
C ASN A 49 -8.07 2.76 -28.91
N ALA A 50 -6.76 2.52 -28.71
CA ALA A 50 -5.81 3.59 -28.47
C ALA A 50 -5.55 4.49 -29.69
N ASP A 51 -5.89 4.04 -30.91
CA ASP A 51 -5.81 4.87 -32.11
C ASP A 51 -6.98 5.86 -32.25
N ASP A 52 -7.91 5.87 -31.29
CA ASP A 52 -8.96 6.89 -31.14
C ASP A 52 -8.77 7.66 -29.81
N PRO A 53 -7.95 8.72 -29.80
CA PRO A 53 -7.68 9.50 -28.59
C PRO A 53 -8.93 10.15 -27.96
N GLU A 54 -9.93 10.51 -28.77
CA GLU A 54 -11.18 11.10 -28.26
C GLU A 54 -11.97 10.07 -27.46
N ALA A 55 -12.09 8.83 -27.96
CA ALA A 55 -12.73 7.74 -27.24
C ALA A 55 -11.97 7.38 -25.95
N VAL A 56 -10.63 7.42 -25.96
CA VAL A 56 -9.81 7.20 -24.76
C VAL A 56 -10.12 8.26 -23.70
N VAL A 57 -10.16 9.54 -24.09
CA VAL A 57 -10.53 10.64 -23.18
C VAL A 57 -11.96 10.47 -22.67
N HIS A 58 -12.90 10.05 -23.53
CA HIS A 58 -14.27 9.79 -23.12
C HIS A 58 -14.36 8.66 -22.07
N CYS A 59 -13.65 7.56 -22.27
CA CYS A 59 -13.55 6.48 -21.28
C CYS A 59 -12.93 6.95 -19.97
N ALA A 60 -11.88 7.79 -20.02
CA ALA A 60 -11.27 8.36 -18.83
C ALA A 60 -12.22 9.26 -18.03
N ARG A 61 -13.08 10.03 -18.73
CA ARG A 61 -14.15 10.82 -18.09
C ARG A 61 -15.18 9.93 -17.41
N ILE A 62 -15.70 8.92 -18.10
CA ILE A 62 -16.66 7.95 -17.53
C ILE A 62 -16.06 7.25 -16.30
N ALA A 63 -14.82 6.77 -16.41
CA ALA A 63 -14.14 6.10 -15.30
C ALA A 63 -13.97 7.04 -14.08
N THR A 64 -13.60 8.29 -14.32
CA THR A 64 -13.47 9.29 -13.27
C THR A 64 -14.82 9.56 -12.59
N GLU A 65 -15.87 9.83 -13.38
CA GLU A 65 -17.22 10.07 -12.88
C GLU A 65 -17.76 8.86 -12.10
N PHE A 66 -17.59 7.64 -12.63
CA PHE A 66 -17.97 6.40 -11.94
C PHE A 66 -17.26 6.25 -10.60
N ARG A 67 -15.92 6.41 -10.58
CA ARG A 67 -15.16 6.27 -9.34
C ARG A 67 -15.62 7.29 -8.30
N GLN A 68 -15.86 8.55 -8.68
CA GLN A 68 -16.30 9.60 -7.75
C GLN A 68 -17.75 9.39 -7.26
N GLN A 69 -18.63 8.88 -8.11
CA GLN A 69 -20.03 8.64 -7.75
C GLN A 69 -20.18 7.39 -6.86
N PHE A 70 -19.46 6.32 -7.17
CA PHE A 70 -19.68 5.01 -6.55
C PHE A 70 -18.58 4.56 -5.57
N ASN A 71 -17.44 5.26 -5.52
CA ASN A 71 -16.27 4.91 -4.70
C ASN A 71 -15.80 3.46 -4.91
N ARG A 72 -15.80 3.02 -6.18
CA ARG A 72 -15.41 1.67 -6.60
C ARG A 72 -14.35 1.71 -7.70
N ASP A 73 -13.63 0.61 -7.81
CA ASP A 73 -12.63 0.41 -8.87
C ASP A 73 -13.29 0.42 -10.24
N VAL A 74 -12.55 0.89 -11.24
CA VAL A 74 -12.94 0.90 -12.66
C VAL A 74 -11.69 0.69 -13.50
N VAL A 75 -11.82 -0.08 -14.58
CA VAL A 75 -10.69 -0.41 -15.46
C VAL A 75 -10.89 0.19 -16.85
N ILE A 76 -9.84 0.81 -17.38
CA ILE A 76 -9.72 1.18 -18.79
C ILE A 76 -8.71 0.22 -19.42
N ASP A 77 -9.19 -0.66 -20.29
CA ASP A 77 -8.35 -1.53 -21.13
C ASP A 77 -8.07 -0.81 -22.45
N MET A 78 -6.93 -0.11 -22.49
CA MET A 78 -6.51 0.66 -23.66
C MET A 78 -5.74 -0.25 -24.62
N ILE A 79 -6.43 -0.71 -25.66
CA ILE A 79 -5.91 -1.65 -26.65
C ILE A 79 -5.04 -0.89 -27.63
N CYS A 80 -3.73 -1.14 -27.58
CA CYS A 80 -2.71 -0.47 -28.37
C CYS A 80 -1.73 -1.49 -28.97
N TYR A 81 -0.55 -1.02 -29.38
CA TYR A 81 0.55 -1.84 -29.87
C TYR A 81 1.89 -1.30 -29.36
N ARG A 82 2.93 -2.15 -29.38
CA ARG A 82 4.30 -1.75 -29.06
C ARG A 82 5.08 -1.51 -30.35
N ARG A 83 5.49 -0.27 -30.61
CA ARG A 83 6.16 0.12 -31.87
C ARG A 83 7.49 -0.60 -32.11
N PHE A 84 8.28 -0.77 -31.05
CA PHE A 84 9.60 -1.42 -31.07
C PHE A 84 9.59 -2.73 -30.28
N GLY A 85 10.77 -3.34 -30.09
CA GLY A 85 10.97 -4.51 -29.21
C GLY A 85 10.58 -4.24 -27.75
N HIS A 86 10.80 -5.21 -26.86
CA HIS A 86 10.51 -5.00 -25.43
C HIS A 86 11.35 -3.86 -24.84
N ASN A 87 12.59 -3.76 -25.32
CA ASN A 87 13.42 -2.57 -25.29
C ASN A 87 13.78 -2.18 -26.74
N GLU A 88 14.32 -0.99 -26.95
CA GLU A 88 14.57 -0.42 -28.27
C GLU A 88 15.69 -1.14 -29.05
N GLY A 89 16.54 -1.92 -28.38
CA GLY A 89 17.61 -2.70 -29.00
C GLY A 89 17.22 -4.15 -29.32
N ASP A 90 16.04 -4.59 -28.89
CA ASP A 90 15.55 -5.95 -29.08
C ASP A 90 14.85 -6.10 -30.44
N GLU A 91 15.05 -7.24 -31.13
CA GLU A 91 14.45 -7.52 -32.44
C GLU A 91 13.19 -8.38 -32.27
N PRO A 92 11.99 -7.79 -32.30
CA PRO A 92 10.75 -8.50 -32.00
C PRO A 92 10.32 -9.46 -33.12
N SER A 93 10.79 -9.25 -34.35
CA SER A 93 10.39 -10.07 -35.50
C SER A 93 10.85 -11.52 -35.37
N PHE A 94 11.82 -11.81 -34.50
CA PHE A 94 12.26 -13.18 -34.19
C PHE A 94 11.14 -14.05 -33.60
N THR A 95 10.18 -13.45 -32.91
CA THR A 95 9.10 -14.22 -32.27
C THR A 95 7.69 -13.73 -32.66
N GLN A 96 7.55 -12.48 -33.15
CA GLN A 96 6.26 -11.93 -33.60
C GLN A 96 6.31 -11.30 -35.01
N PRO A 97 6.77 -12.03 -36.04
CA PRO A 97 6.99 -11.47 -37.38
C PRO A 97 5.72 -10.85 -37.99
N MET A 98 4.60 -11.57 -37.99
CA MET A 98 3.34 -11.09 -38.59
C MET A 98 2.75 -9.85 -37.90
N MET A 99 2.90 -9.77 -36.57
CA MET A 99 2.42 -8.63 -35.80
C MET A 99 3.25 -7.38 -36.13
N TYR A 100 4.57 -7.54 -36.17
CA TYR A 100 5.47 -6.41 -36.43
C TYR A 100 5.50 -6.00 -37.90
N GLU A 101 5.22 -6.90 -38.84
CA GLU A 101 4.96 -6.55 -40.24
C GLU A 101 3.79 -5.56 -40.34
N LYS A 102 2.66 -5.86 -39.68
CA LYS A 102 1.50 -4.95 -39.62
C LYS A 102 1.82 -3.65 -38.90
N ILE A 103 2.49 -3.71 -37.74
CA ILE A 103 2.84 -2.49 -36.99
C ILE A 103 3.73 -1.57 -37.83
N ARG A 104 4.72 -2.10 -38.56
CA ARG A 104 5.61 -1.30 -39.42
C ARG A 104 4.86 -0.55 -40.53
N GLN A 105 3.78 -1.12 -41.05
CA GLN A 105 2.93 -0.50 -42.07
C GLN A 105 1.86 0.42 -41.49
N HIS A 106 1.56 0.30 -40.19
CA HIS A 106 0.53 1.09 -39.52
C HIS A 106 1.03 2.48 -39.10
N PRO A 107 0.35 3.58 -39.49
CA PRO A 107 0.71 4.92 -39.07
C PRO A 107 0.70 5.07 -37.54
N THR A 108 1.45 6.04 -37.02
CA THR A 108 1.44 6.31 -35.57
C THR A 108 0.12 6.94 -35.17
N THR A 109 -0.33 6.68 -33.94
CA THR A 109 -1.55 7.28 -33.36
C THR A 109 -1.57 8.81 -33.50
N LEU A 110 -0.41 9.46 -33.31
CA LEU A 110 -0.24 10.91 -33.52
C LEU A 110 -0.57 11.33 -34.95
N ASN A 111 -0.09 10.58 -35.95
CA ASN A 111 -0.36 10.90 -37.36
C ASN A 111 -1.81 10.59 -37.72
N ILE A 112 -2.38 9.47 -37.27
CA ILE A 112 -3.79 9.11 -37.48
C ILE A 112 -4.70 10.23 -36.99
N TYR A 113 -4.50 10.68 -35.75
CA TYR A 113 -5.33 11.73 -35.16
C TYR A 113 -5.06 13.10 -35.76
N GLY A 114 -3.80 13.42 -36.07
CA GLY A 114 -3.44 14.66 -36.76
C GLY A 114 -4.09 14.76 -38.14
N GLU A 115 -4.06 13.70 -38.94
CA GLU A 115 -4.71 13.62 -40.25
C GLU A 115 -6.23 13.78 -40.14
N LYS A 116 -6.87 13.15 -39.13
CA LYS A 116 -8.29 13.36 -38.84
C LYS A 116 -8.61 14.84 -38.63
N LEU A 117 -7.90 15.51 -37.73
CA LEU A 117 -8.15 16.92 -37.41
C LEU A 117 -7.87 17.87 -38.59
N ILE A 118 -6.87 17.55 -39.42
CA ILE A 118 -6.59 18.30 -40.65
C ILE A 118 -7.73 18.14 -41.65
N ASN A 119 -8.22 16.92 -41.85
CA ASN A 119 -9.33 16.63 -42.77
C ASN A 119 -10.65 17.29 -42.31
N GLU A 120 -10.85 17.43 -40.99
CA GLU A 120 -11.98 18.16 -40.40
C GLU A 120 -11.82 19.68 -40.45
N GLY A 121 -10.62 20.18 -40.78
CA GLY A 121 -10.31 21.61 -40.80
C GLY A 121 -10.13 22.24 -39.41
N THR A 122 -10.01 21.42 -38.36
CA THR A 122 -9.79 21.89 -36.97
C THR A 122 -8.39 22.47 -36.78
N ILE A 123 -7.40 21.93 -37.48
CA ILE A 123 -6.01 22.43 -37.54
C ILE A 123 -5.51 22.37 -38.98
N THR A 124 -4.46 23.12 -39.32
CA THR A 124 -3.79 22.98 -40.62
C THR A 124 -2.61 22.02 -40.58
N ALA A 125 -2.17 21.55 -41.76
CA ALA A 125 -0.97 20.72 -41.87
C ALA A 125 0.31 21.47 -41.44
N GLU A 126 0.36 22.79 -41.67
CA GLU A 126 1.45 23.65 -41.21
C GLU A 126 1.49 23.72 -39.68
N GLU A 127 0.33 23.90 -39.03
CA GLU A 127 0.21 23.93 -37.58
C GLU A 127 0.64 22.59 -36.95
N PHE A 128 0.17 21.47 -37.50
CA PHE A 128 0.56 20.14 -37.03
C PHE A 128 2.08 19.93 -37.08
N ASN A 129 2.72 20.26 -38.21
CA ASN A 129 4.17 20.12 -38.36
C ASN A 129 4.96 21.11 -37.50
N LYS A 130 4.45 22.34 -37.34
CA LYS A 130 5.02 23.35 -36.46
C LYS A 130 5.05 22.85 -35.02
N ASN A 131 3.94 22.33 -34.49
CA ASN A 131 3.85 21.81 -33.12
C ASN A 131 4.84 20.67 -32.89
N LYS A 132 4.99 19.74 -33.85
CA LYS A 132 5.99 18.65 -33.76
C LYS A 132 7.41 19.19 -33.69
N LYS A 133 7.73 20.20 -34.50
CA LYS A 133 9.06 20.84 -34.51
C LYS A 133 9.33 21.60 -33.22
N GLU A 134 8.34 22.35 -32.71
CA GLU A 134 8.46 23.09 -31.46
C GLU A 134 8.68 22.16 -30.26
N PHE A 135 7.94 21.05 -30.18
CA PHE A 135 8.16 20.06 -29.12
C PHE A 135 9.55 19.41 -29.21
N LYS A 136 10.03 19.09 -30.41
CA LYS A 136 11.40 18.58 -30.59
C LYS A 136 12.44 19.62 -30.16
N ASN A 137 12.29 20.87 -30.57
CA ASN A 137 13.19 21.96 -30.19
C ASN A 137 13.23 22.16 -28.66
N LEU A 138 12.07 22.05 -28.00
CA LEU A 138 11.98 22.09 -26.54
C LEU A 138 12.83 20.98 -25.92
N LEU A 139 12.71 19.73 -26.39
CA LEU A 139 13.52 18.62 -25.88
C LEU A 139 15.03 18.84 -26.12
N ASP A 140 15.40 19.35 -27.29
CA ASP A 140 16.79 19.67 -27.64
C ASP A 140 17.35 20.79 -26.75
N GLU A 141 16.54 21.78 -26.39
CA GLU A 141 16.91 22.85 -25.46
C GLU A 141 17.08 22.32 -24.03
N GLN A 142 16.13 21.51 -23.54
CA GLN A 142 16.23 20.90 -22.22
C GLN A 142 17.47 19.99 -22.10
N LEU A 143 17.84 19.27 -23.16
CA LEU A 143 19.07 18.46 -23.18
C LEU A 143 20.34 19.31 -23.05
N LYS A 144 20.36 20.52 -23.65
CA LYS A 144 21.50 21.44 -23.54
C LYS A 144 21.65 21.98 -22.11
N THR A 145 20.54 22.34 -21.47
CA THR A 145 20.52 22.90 -20.11
C THR A 145 20.57 21.84 -19.01
N ALA A 146 20.35 20.56 -19.33
CA ALA A 146 20.34 19.46 -18.36
C ALA A 146 21.61 19.34 -17.51
N LYS A 147 22.78 19.74 -18.03
CA LYS A 147 24.05 19.71 -17.29
C LYS A 147 24.10 20.74 -16.15
N GLU A 148 23.33 21.80 -16.25
CA GLU A 148 23.25 22.88 -15.25
C GLU A 148 22.19 22.56 -14.18
N TYR A 149 21.25 21.67 -14.50
CA TYR A 149 20.23 21.23 -13.57
C TYR A 149 20.85 20.40 -12.45
N LYS A 150 20.71 20.89 -11.21
CA LYS A 150 21.06 20.15 -10.00
C LYS A 150 19.79 19.53 -9.42
N PRO A 151 19.66 18.20 -9.38
CA PRO A 151 18.51 17.55 -8.77
C PRO A 151 18.39 17.94 -7.30
N LYS A 152 17.20 18.36 -6.89
CA LYS A 152 16.87 18.54 -5.47
C LYS A 152 16.34 17.23 -4.90
N LEU A 153 16.85 16.82 -3.75
CA LEU A 153 16.31 15.72 -2.96
C LEU A 153 15.23 16.28 -2.02
N GLU A 154 13.99 16.38 -2.52
CA GLU A 154 12.86 17.04 -1.83
C GLU A 154 12.08 16.11 -0.87
N TRP A 155 12.63 14.96 -0.49
CA TRP A 155 11.81 13.93 0.18
C TRP A 155 11.51 14.18 1.67
N PHE A 156 12.32 14.98 2.36
CA PHE A 156 12.02 15.43 3.73
C PHE A 156 11.23 16.75 3.74
N GLU A 157 10.41 16.98 2.71
CA GLU A 157 9.50 18.12 2.63
C GLU A 157 8.06 17.69 2.96
N GLY A 158 7.14 18.65 3.05
CA GLY A 158 5.74 18.39 3.38
C GLY A 158 5.56 17.67 4.73
N VAL A 159 4.85 16.54 4.74
CA VAL A 159 4.54 15.76 5.96
C VAL A 159 5.79 15.21 6.66
N TRP A 160 6.92 15.09 5.94
CA TRP A 160 8.20 14.60 6.47
C TRP A 160 9.12 15.71 7.01
N SER A 161 8.76 16.98 6.87
CA SER A 161 9.57 18.15 7.26
C SER A 161 10.05 18.18 8.72
N ARG A 162 9.39 17.42 9.60
CA ARG A 162 9.76 17.29 11.02
C ARG A 162 10.94 16.34 11.23
N TYR A 163 11.23 15.47 10.28
CA TYR A 163 12.30 14.49 10.35
C TYR A 163 13.53 15.02 9.62
N LYS A 164 14.66 15.04 10.32
CA LYS A 164 15.96 15.45 9.79
C LYS A 164 16.95 14.33 10.04
N PRO A 165 17.02 13.32 9.16
CA PRO A 165 18.00 12.26 9.34
C PRO A 165 19.40 12.88 9.30
N SER A 166 20.20 12.56 10.29
CA SER A 166 21.60 12.94 10.36
C SER A 166 22.43 11.67 10.39
N ARG A 167 23.43 11.57 9.51
CA ARG A 167 24.45 10.51 9.64
C ARG A 167 25.15 10.69 10.98
N GLY A 168 25.21 9.63 11.78
CA GLY A 168 25.79 9.66 13.12
C GLY A 168 25.57 8.37 13.87
N GLN A 169 26.03 8.32 15.12
CA GLN A 169 25.83 7.17 16.01
C GLN A 169 24.36 7.02 16.41
N ASP A 170 23.98 5.78 16.73
CA ASP A 170 22.64 5.45 17.21
C ASP A 170 22.27 6.30 18.43
N LYS A 171 21.19 7.06 18.31
CA LYS A 171 20.64 7.85 19.42
C LYS A 171 19.56 7.03 20.10
N LYS A 172 19.77 6.69 21.37
CA LYS A 172 18.69 6.14 22.20
C LYS A 172 17.62 7.22 22.38
N GLY A 173 16.40 6.94 21.94
CA GLY A 173 15.24 7.77 22.22
C GLY A 173 14.90 7.76 23.72
N VAL A 174 14.29 8.84 24.22
CA VAL A 174 13.69 8.87 25.55
C VAL A 174 12.26 8.35 25.42
N THR A 175 12.03 7.11 25.84
CA THR A 175 10.74 6.39 25.67
C THR A 175 10.00 6.15 26.99
N GLY A 176 10.60 6.53 28.12
CA GLY A 176 9.98 6.35 29.44
C GLY A 176 8.85 7.34 29.69
N VAL A 177 7.80 6.88 30.39
CA VAL A 177 6.69 7.69 30.86
C VAL A 177 6.62 7.69 32.39
N THR A 178 6.01 8.71 32.99
CA THR A 178 5.87 8.81 34.45
C THR A 178 4.96 7.70 35.00
N LEU A 179 5.22 7.25 36.23
CA LEU A 179 4.39 6.25 36.91
C LEU A 179 2.91 6.70 37.02
N ASP A 180 2.67 7.99 37.21
CA ASP A 180 1.32 8.54 37.26
C ASP A 180 0.59 8.41 35.92
N THR A 181 1.31 8.61 34.81
CA THR A 181 0.78 8.36 33.46
C THR A 181 0.45 6.88 33.27
N ILE A 182 1.34 5.98 33.67
CA ILE A 182 1.12 4.52 33.61
C ILE A 182 -0.14 4.14 34.40
N LYS A 183 -0.29 4.61 35.64
CA LYS A 183 -1.46 4.31 36.48
C LYS A 183 -2.76 4.87 35.89
N ARG A 184 -2.74 6.11 35.39
CA ARG A 184 -3.90 6.75 34.76
C ARG A 184 -4.34 6.00 33.50
N ILE A 185 -3.40 5.67 32.61
CA ILE A 185 -3.65 4.93 31.38
C ILE A 185 -4.12 3.51 31.70
N GLY A 186 -3.46 2.83 32.63
CA GLY A 186 -3.80 1.48 33.07
C GLY A 186 -5.26 1.35 33.50
N LYS A 187 -5.77 2.31 34.28
CA LYS A 187 -7.20 2.36 34.67
C LYS A 187 -8.14 2.48 33.48
N ARG A 188 -7.74 3.16 32.40
CA ARG A 188 -8.57 3.37 31.20
C ARG A 188 -8.54 2.17 30.27
N ILE A 189 -7.37 1.64 29.95
CA ILE A 189 -7.25 0.54 28.99
C ILE A 189 -7.77 -0.80 29.53
N THR A 190 -7.91 -0.92 30.85
CA THR A 190 -8.52 -2.09 31.52
C THR A 190 -10.00 -1.90 31.86
N HIS A 191 -10.58 -0.74 31.53
CA HIS A 191 -12.00 -0.46 31.79
C HIS A 191 -12.89 -1.04 30.68
N ILE A 192 -13.87 -1.85 31.09
CA ILE A 192 -14.96 -2.34 30.26
C ILE A 192 -16.26 -1.69 30.79
N PRO A 193 -17.10 -1.09 29.92
CA PRO A 193 -18.38 -0.52 30.32
C PRO A 193 -19.31 -1.54 30.97
N GLU A 194 -20.14 -1.12 31.92
CA GLU A 194 -21.03 -2.01 32.68
C GLU A 194 -22.14 -2.65 31.83
N ASP A 195 -22.57 -1.93 30.79
CA ASP A 195 -23.57 -2.34 29.81
C ASP A 195 -23.01 -3.25 28.70
N PHE A 196 -21.68 -3.41 28.64
CA PHE A 196 -21.00 -4.21 27.63
C PHE A 196 -20.90 -5.69 28.05
N ASN A 197 -21.57 -6.58 27.31
CA ASN A 197 -21.65 -8.01 27.60
C ASN A 197 -20.40 -8.74 27.09
N VAL A 198 -19.28 -8.55 27.78
CA VAL A 198 -18.01 -9.23 27.44
C VAL A 198 -18.03 -10.71 27.83
N HIS A 199 -17.34 -11.55 27.05
CA HIS A 199 -17.15 -12.97 27.39
C HIS A 199 -16.47 -13.15 28.77
N PRO A 200 -16.92 -14.07 29.65
CA PRO A 200 -16.40 -14.22 31.01
C PRO A 200 -14.88 -14.41 31.10
N THR A 201 -14.29 -15.19 30.18
CA THR A 201 -12.83 -15.38 30.11
C THR A 201 -12.09 -14.07 29.84
N ILE A 202 -12.61 -13.23 28.94
CA ILE A 202 -12.00 -11.93 28.61
C ILE A 202 -12.14 -10.98 29.80
N LYS A 203 -13.30 -10.97 30.48
CA LYS A 203 -13.49 -10.19 31.71
C LYS A 203 -12.41 -10.51 32.75
N ARG A 204 -12.15 -11.80 32.99
CA ARG A 204 -11.10 -12.25 33.90
C ARG A 204 -9.69 -11.83 33.46
N ILE A 205 -9.41 -11.84 32.16
CA ILE A 205 -8.15 -11.32 31.61
C ILE A 205 -7.99 -9.83 31.94
N PHE A 206 -9.02 -9.01 31.73
CA PHE A 206 -8.99 -7.57 32.03
C PHE A 206 -8.89 -7.28 33.54
N GLU A 207 -9.54 -8.07 34.38
CA GLU A 207 -9.40 -7.99 35.84
C GLU A 207 -7.96 -8.31 36.28
N ASN A 208 -7.30 -9.29 35.66
CA ASN A 208 -5.89 -9.59 35.92
C ASN A 208 -4.97 -8.46 35.45
N LYS A 209 -5.20 -7.89 34.26
CA LYS A 209 -4.47 -6.70 33.78
C LYS A 209 -4.62 -5.53 34.75
N LYS A 210 -5.84 -5.29 35.26
CA LYS A 210 -6.10 -4.24 36.25
C LYS A 210 -5.25 -4.42 37.51
N LYS A 211 -5.13 -5.66 38.03
CA LYS A 211 -4.26 -5.98 39.17
C LYS A 211 -2.78 -5.70 38.88
N MET A 212 -2.29 -5.94 37.67
CA MET A 212 -0.90 -5.61 37.29
C MET A 212 -0.63 -4.10 37.44
N PHE A 213 -1.56 -3.25 37.01
CA PHE A 213 -1.45 -1.79 37.17
C PHE A 213 -1.61 -1.31 38.62
N GLU A 214 -2.44 -1.99 39.42
CA GLU A 214 -2.62 -1.68 40.84
C GLU A 214 -1.38 -2.06 41.67
N ASN A 215 -0.83 -3.25 41.43
CA ASN A 215 0.32 -3.79 42.16
C ASN A 215 1.67 -3.25 41.63
N GLY A 216 1.70 -2.78 40.38
CA GLY A 216 2.91 -2.28 39.72
C GLY A 216 3.91 -3.37 39.30
N THR A 217 3.51 -4.65 39.31
CA THR A 217 4.37 -5.80 38.99
C THR A 217 3.61 -6.86 38.20
N GLY A 218 4.34 -7.80 37.57
CA GLY A 218 3.74 -8.94 36.86
C GLY A 218 3.13 -8.60 35.49
N PHE A 219 3.61 -7.53 34.84
CA PHE A 219 3.18 -7.15 33.50
C PHE A 219 3.56 -8.22 32.47
N ASP A 220 2.56 -8.73 31.76
CA ASP A 220 2.76 -9.59 30.59
C ASP A 220 3.04 -8.78 29.31
N PHE A 221 3.44 -9.49 28.26
CA PHE A 221 3.84 -8.87 26.99
C PHE A 221 2.69 -8.06 26.36
N ALA A 222 1.47 -8.60 26.34
CA ALA A 222 0.31 -7.94 25.76
C ALA A 222 -0.10 -6.67 26.53
N THR A 223 0.07 -6.66 27.85
CA THR A 223 -0.20 -5.50 28.69
C THR A 223 0.85 -4.41 28.50
N ALA A 224 2.12 -4.80 28.35
CA ALA A 224 3.19 -3.87 28.00
C ALA A 224 3.01 -3.26 26.60
N GLU A 225 2.62 -4.06 25.60
CA GLU A 225 2.27 -3.60 24.25
C GLU A 225 1.11 -2.59 24.28
N GLN A 226 0.02 -2.93 24.97
CA GLN A 226 -1.13 -2.03 25.09
C GLN A 226 -0.78 -0.73 25.80
N LEU A 227 0.09 -0.78 26.83
CA LEU A 227 0.59 0.42 27.48
C LEU A 227 1.40 1.30 26.53
N ALA A 228 2.30 0.71 25.73
CA ALA A 228 3.09 1.44 24.74
C ALA A 228 2.22 2.10 23.65
N PHE A 229 1.22 1.39 23.14
CA PHE A 229 0.25 1.99 22.21
C PHE A 229 -0.54 3.10 22.88
N ALA A 230 -1.03 2.88 24.10
CA ALA A 230 -1.84 3.84 24.82
C ALA A 230 -1.10 5.13 25.16
N THR A 231 0.18 5.07 25.51
CA THR A 231 1.00 6.26 25.76
C THR A 231 1.21 7.06 24.48
N LEU A 232 1.53 6.40 23.35
CA LEU A 232 1.66 7.06 22.05
C LEU A 232 0.36 7.77 21.64
N LEU A 233 -0.78 7.09 21.80
CA LEU A 233 -2.10 7.65 21.48
C LEU A 233 -2.39 8.90 22.33
N ASP A 234 -2.09 8.86 23.64
CA ASP A 234 -2.32 10.00 24.54
C ASP A 234 -1.34 11.17 24.31
N GLU A 235 -0.15 10.89 23.78
CA GLU A 235 0.88 11.86 23.40
C GLU A 235 0.65 12.52 22.03
N GLY A 236 -0.21 11.94 21.20
CA GLY A 236 -0.59 12.52 19.91
C GLY A 236 -0.12 11.74 18.68
N THR A 237 0.36 10.51 18.84
CA THR A 237 0.84 9.60 17.80
C THR A 237 -0.24 8.55 17.50
N PRO A 238 -0.85 8.53 16.30
CA PRO A 238 -1.76 7.46 15.91
C PRO A 238 -1.06 6.10 15.84
N VAL A 239 -1.81 5.03 16.05
CA VAL A 239 -1.29 3.66 15.93
C VAL A 239 -2.18 2.90 14.96
N ARG A 240 -1.57 2.23 13.99
CA ARG A 240 -2.23 1.35 13.04
C ARG A 240 -1.62 -0.05 13.15
N LEU A 241 -2.43 -1.02 13.53
CA LEU A 241 -2.06 -2.43 13.64
C LEU A 241 -2.87 -3.24 12.64
N SER A 242 -2.17 -3.89 11.71
CA SER A 242 -2.76 -4.58 10.57
C SER A 242 -2.17 -5.97 10.42
N GLY A 243 -3.02 -6.99 10.32
CA GLY A 243 -2.59 -8.39 10.26
C GLY A 243 -3.77 -9.33 10.43
N GLN A 244 -3.56 -10.61 10.12
CA GLN A 244 -4.61 -11.62 10.25
C GLN A 244 -4.93 -11.83 11.73
N ASP A 245 -6.19 -11.62 12.12
CA ASP A 245 -6.68 -11.76 13.50
C ASP A 245 -5.99 -10.87 14.56
N SER A 246 -5.29 -9.81 14.17
CA SER A 246 -4.52 -8.95 15.08
C SER A 246 -5.37 -8.26 16.16
N GLY A 247 -6.68 -8.09 15.95
CA GLY A 247 -7.61 -7.55 16.94
C GLY A 247 -7.71 -8.39 18.20
N ARG A 248 -7.87 -9.71 18.04
CA ARG A 248 -7.81 -10.68 19.14
C ARG A 248 -6.35 -11.02 19.50
N GLY A 249 -5.50 -11.07 18.48
CA GLY A 249 -4.21 -11.72 18.48
C GLY A 249 -4.34 -13.21 18.16
N THR A 250 -3.44 -13.74 17.33
CA THR A 250 -3.37 -15.17 16.96
C THR A 250 -3.43 -16.06 18.19
N PHE A 251 -2.65 -15.73 19.22
CA PHE A 251 -2.52 -16.48 20.46
C PHE A 251 -3.56 -16.11 21.53
N SER A 252 -4.63 -15.39 21.14
CA SER A 252 -5.67 -14.89 22.03
C SER A 252 -5.12 -14.08 23.22
N GLN A 253 -4.06 -13.31 22.98
CA GLN A 253 -3.32 -12.59 24.01
C GLN A 253 -3.70 -11.10 24.08
N ARG A 254 -4.07 -10.50 22.95
CA ARG A 254 -4.14 -9.05 22.80
C ARG A 254 -5.48 -8.48 23.22
N HIS A 255 -6.56 -8.93 22.59
CA HIS A 255 -7.93 -8.43 22.82
C HIS A 255 -8.04 -6.89 22.75
N SER A 256 -7.43 -6.27 21.73
CA SER A 256 -7.56 -4.82 21.50
C SER A 256 -8.95 -4.41 21.04
N VAL A 257 -9.71 -5.35 20.46
CA VAL A 257 -11.11 -5.17 20.08
C VAL A 257 -11.95 -6.22 20.80
N LEU A 258 -12.92 -5.76 21.59
CA LEU A 258 -13.88 -6.61 22.29
C LEU A 258 -15.17 -6.69 21.49
N ARG A 259 -15.85 -7.84 21.55
CA ARG A 259 -17.17 -8.06 20.94
C ARG A 259 -18.21 -8.33 22.01
N ASP A 260 -19.31 -7.59 21.96
CA ASP A 260 -20.47 -7.83 22.82
C ASP A 260 -21.11 -9.18 22.44
N GLN A 261 -21.39 -10.03 23.43
CA GLN A 261 -21.91 -11.37 23.23
C GLN A 261 -23.40 -11.42 22.86
N LYS A 262 -24.14 -10.30 23.00
CA LYS A 262 -25.57 -10.21 22.67
C LYS A 262 -25.81 -9.58 21.30
N ASP A 263 -25.13 -8.48 20.99
CA ASP A 263 -25.43 -7.68 19.77
C ASP A 263 -24.27 -7.58 18.77
N SER A 264 -23.12 -8.18 19.08
CA SER A 264 -21.90 -8.14 18.24
C SER A 264 -21.31 -6.75 18.01
N SER A 265 -21.73 -5.74 18.78
CA SER A 265 -21.09 -4.43 18.78
C SER A 265 -19.64 -4.53 19.27
N TYR A 266 -18.82 -3.55 18.87
CA TYR A 266 -17.39 -3.54 19.15
C TYR A 266 -17.05 -2.47 20.17
N TYR A 267 -16.18 -2.81 21.12
CA TYR A 267 -15.56 -1.86 22.03
C TYR A 267 -14.03 -1.96 21.96
N THR A 268 -13.36 -0.82 21.81
CA THR A 268 -11.89 -0.73 21.73
C THR A 268 -11.39 0.09 22.93
N PRO A 269 -10.90 -0.55 24.01
CA PRO A 269 -10.48 0.17 25.22
C PRO A 269 -9.43 1.25 24.96
N LEU A 270 -8.47 0.98 24.07
CA LEU A 270 -7.39 1.92 23.72
C LEU A 270 -7.88 3.18 22.99
N ASN A 271 -9.12 3.20 22.49
CA ASN A 271 -9.75 4.40 21.92
C ASN A 271 -10.52 5.24 22.96
N ASN A 272 -10.43 4.91 24.26
CA ASN A 272 -11.20 5.52 25.34
C ASN A 272 -10.31 5.95 26.55
N ILE A 273 -9.08 6.40 26.28
CA ILE A 273 -8.08 6.86 27.27
C ILE A 273 -8.31 8.32 27.67
N SER A 274 -8.41 9.22 26.69
CA SER A 274 -8.59 10.66 26.92
C SER A 274 -9.31 11.35 25.75
N LYS A 275 -9.83 12.57 25.94
CA LYS A 275 -10.52 13.30 24.85
C LYS A 275 -9.57 13.82 23.76
N LYS A 276 -8.27 13.95 24.06
CA LYS A 276 -7.26 14.51 23.16
C LYS A 276 -6.45 13.46 22.40
N GLN A 277 -6.64 12.18 22.73
CA GLN A 277 -5.83 11.11 22.16
C GLN A 277 -6.01 11.00 20.65
N LYS A 278 -5.02 10.38 20.00
CA LYS A 278 -5.20 9.86 18.64
C LYS A 278 -5.89 8.50 18.66
N ARG A 279 -6.18 8.02 17.45
CA ARG A 279 -6.94 6.81 17.23
C ARG A 279 -6.01 5.62 17.03
N LEU A 280 -6.35 4.52 17.70
CA LEU A 280 -5.89 3.19 17.35
C LEU A 280 -6.79 2.64 16.24
N GLU A 281 -6.18 2.28 15.13
CA GLU A 281 -6.80 1.47 14.09
C GLU A 281 -6.27 0.05 14.19
N VAL A 282 -7.14 -0.92 14.50
CA VAL A 282 -6.80 -2.34 14.46
C VAL A 282 -7.59 -2.99 13.33
N ILE A 283 -6.90 -3.72 12.47
CA ILE A 283 -7.44 -4.26 11.24
C ILE A 283 -7.10 -5.74 11.19
N ASP A 284 -8.14 -6.55 11.32
CA ASP A 284 -8.07 -7.95 10.94
C ASP A 284 -8.04 -7.99 9.40
N SER A 285 -6.84 -8.18 8.84
CA SER A 285 -6.61 -8.06 7.40
C SER A 285 -7.24 -9.22 6.63
N VAL A 286 -7.35 -9.07 5.31
CA VAL A 286 -7.57 -10.23 4.42
C VAL A 286 -6.40 -11.21 4.55
N LEU A 287 -6.63 -12.45 4.15
CA LEU A 287 -5.63 -13.52 4.15
C LEU A 287 -4.66 -13.33 2.97
N SER A 288 -3.80 -12.32 3.07
CA SER A 288 -2.77 -11.98 2.09
C SER A 288 -1.61 -11.25 2.77
N GLU A 289 -0.40 -11.76 2.64
CA GLU A 289 0.80 -11.12 3.17
C GLU A 289 1.33 -10.10 2.18
N PHE A 290 1.43 -10.47 0.90
CA PHE A 290 2.03 -9.65 -0.15
C PHE A 290 1.35 -8.28 -0.30
N ALA A 291 0.03 -8.28 -0.50
CA ALA A 291 -0.71 -7.05 -0.76
C ALA A 291 -0.85 -6.20 0.51
N VAL A 292 -1.06 -6.84 1.67
CA VAL A 292 -1.24 -6.14 2.94
C VAL A 292 0.08 -5.51 3.38
N LEU A 293 1.20 -6.24 3.38
CA LEU A 293 2.50 -5.65 3.75
C LEU A 293 2.90 -4.52 2.80
N GLY A 294 2.63 -4.67 1.50
CA GLY A 294 2.82 -3.60 0.52
C GLY A 294 1.97 -2.36 0.82
N PHE A 295 0.71 -2.55 1.22
CA PHE A 295 -0.17 -1.45 1.64
C PHE A 295 0.35 -0.76 2.90
N GLU A 296 0.72 -1.52 3.93
CA GLU A 296 1.22 -0.95 5.19
C GLU A 296 2.54 -0.19 4.98
N HIS A 297 3.42 -0.68 4.10
CA HIS A 297 4.61 0.07 3.68
C HIS A 297 4.23 1.38 2.98
N GLY A 298 3.29 1.36 2.03
CA GLY A 298 2.80 2.57 1.37
C GLY A 298 2.19 3.58 2.35
N TYR A 299 1.51 3.10 3.40
CA TYR A 299 0.96 3.93 4.46
C TYR A 299 2.07 4.68 5.21
N THR A 300 3.18 4.01 5.55
CA THR A 300 4.29 4.66 6.28
C THR A 300 4.93 5.80 5.49
N LEU A 301 4.95 5.69 4.16
CA LEU A 301 5.49 6.73 3.27
C LEU A 301 4.64 8.01 3.30
N SER A 302 3.36 7.89 3.58
CA SER A 302 2.40 9.00 3.55
C SER A 302 2.13 9.57 4.96
N GLU A 303 2.19 8.73 5.99
CA GLU A 303 1.86 9.07 7.37
C GLU A 303 3.05 8.85 8.32
N PRO A 304 4.12 9.66 8.24
CA PRO A 304 5.35 9.44 9.02
C PRO A 304 5.19 9.57 10.53
N THR A 305 4.09 10.20 10.99
CA THR A 305 3.79 10.40 12.40
C THR A 305 2.92 9.29 13.00
N THR A 306 2.54 8.28 12.21
CA THR A 306 1.76 7.14 12.68
C THR A 306 2.70 5.97 12.97
N LEU A 307 2.53 5.31 14.11
CA LEU A 307 3.14 3.99 14.32
C LEU A 307 2.35 2.97 13.50
N VAL A 308 2.96 2.47 12.42
CA VAL A 308 2.36 1.43 11.57
C VAL A 308 3.01 0.10 11.89
N VAL A 309 2.19 -0.87 12.24
CA VAL A 309 2.59 -2.22 12.64
C VAL A 309 1.89 -3.22 11.73
N TRP A 310 2.67 -4.05 11.07
CA TRP A 310 2.17 -5.23 10.37
C TRP A 310 2.52 -6.49 11.17
N GLU A 311 1.54 -7.37 11.39
CA GLU A 311 1.71 -8.62 12.13
C GLU A 311 1.43 -9.82 11.22
N ALA A 312 2.43 -10.69 11.09
CA ALA A 312 2.23 -12.01 10.50
C ALA A 312 1.54 -12.93 11.53
N GLN A 313 0.68 -13.85 11.08
CA GLN A 313 0.04 -14.79 12.00
C GLN A 313 1.08 -15.68 12.71
N PHE A 314 2.06 -16.17 11.95
CA PHE A 314 3.35 -16.70 12.40
C PHE A 314 4.44 -16.09 11.52
N GLY A 315 5.66 -15.91 12.05
CA GLY A 315 6.74 -15.25 11.32
C GLY A 315 7.15 -16.00 10.05
N ASP A 316 6.94 -17.31 10.01
CA ASP A 316 7.23 -18.19 8.88
C ASP A 316 6.54 -17.74 7.58
N PHE A 317 5.34 -17.15 7.68
CA PHE A 317 4.52 -16.74 6.54
C PHE A 317 4.94 -15.41 5.89
N ALA A 318 5.85 -14.66 6.50
CA ALA A 318 6.34 -13.40 5.93
C ALA A 318 7.04 -13.59 4.56
N ASN A 319 7.47 -14.81 4.24
CA ASN A 319 8.03 -15.16 2.94
C ASN A 319 7.03 -14.95 1.77
N GLY A 320 5.71 -14.99 2.02
CA GLY A 320 4.69 -14.65 1.01
C GLY A 320 4.80 -13.20 0.52
N ALA A 321 5.42 -12.33 1.31
CA ALA A 321 5.67 -10.93 0.99
C ALA A 321 7.15 -10.61 0.72
N GLN A 322 7.98 -11.61 0.38
CA GLN A 322 9.43 -11.43 0.26
C GLN A 322 9.84 -10.31 -0.73
N VAL A 323 9.11 -10.15 -1.84
CA VAL A 323 9.39 -9.05 -2.80
C VAL A 323 9.21 -7.68 -2.15
N ILE A 324 8.20 -7.53 -1.27
CA ILE A 324 7.98 -6.28 -0.54
C ILE A 324 9.14 -6.04 0.44
N ILE A 325 9.57 -7.09 1.14
CA ILE A 325 10.70 -7.02 2.06
C ILE A 325 11.97 -6.59 1.32
N ASP A 326 12.36 -7.33 0.28
CA ASP A 326 13.62 -7.14 -0.44
C ASP A 326 13.66 -5.82 -1.22
N GLN A 327 12.56 -5.49 -1.90
CA GLN A 327 12.56 -4.39 -2.86
C GLN A 327 12.04 -3.07 -2.30
N PHE A 328 11.42 -3.07 -1.13
CA PHE A 328 10.86 -1.84 -0.56
C PHE A 328 11.35 -1.61 0.86
N ILE A 329 11.14 -2.57 1.76
CA ILE A 329 11.43 -2.39 3.19
C ILE A 329 12.94 -2.25 3.44
N THR A 330 13.76 -3.16 2.91
CA THR A 330 15.21 -3.16 3.20
C THR A 330 16.00 -2.21 2.29
N THR A 331 15.50 -1.93 1.08
CA THR A 331 16.26 -1.17 0.07
C THR A 331 15.66 0.19 -0.29
N GLY A 332 14.46 0.52 0.19
CA GLY A 332 13.73 1.74 -0.21
C GLY A 332 14.45 3.04 0.13
N GLU A 333 15.07 3.12 1.31
CA GLU A 333 15.85 4.30 1.71
C GLU A 333 17.08 4.46 0.80
N ARG A 334 17.79 3.37 0.52
CA ARG A 334 19.00 3.43 -0.31
C ARG A 334 18.71 3.73 -1.78
N LYS A 335 17.68 3.11 -2.36
CA LYS A 335 17.33 3.26 -3.79
C LYS A 335 16.64 4.58 -4.09
N TRP A 336 15.77 5.03 -3.18
CA TRP A 336 14.82 6.11 -3.47
C TRP A 336 14.78 7.19 -2.39
N SER A 337 15.68 7.14 -1.40
CA SER A 337 15.69 8.06 -0.25
C SER A 337 14.36 8.08 0.52
N LYS A 338 13.64 6.94 0.55
CA LYS A 338 12.36 6.77 1.25
C LYS A 338 12.58 6.18 2.64
N ALA A 339 12.33 6.97 3.68
CA ALA A 339 12.28 6.48 5.05
C ALA A 339 10.92 5.79 5.32
N SER A 340 10.93 4.77 6.19
CA SER A 340 9.74 4.06 6.63
C SER A 340 9.91 3.64 8.09
N GLY A 341 8.92 3.93 8.93
CA GLY A 341 8.86 3.51 10.35
C GLY A 341 8.07 2.22 10.58
N LEU A 342 7.87 1.41 9.53
CA LEU A 342 7.09 0.17 9.61
C LEU A 342 7.70 -0.81 10.62
N VAL A 343 6.88 -1.31 11.54
CA VAL A 343 7.24 -2.40 12.45
C VAL A 343 6.65 -3.70 11.93
N MET A 344 7.48 -4.73 11.78
CA MET A 344 7.04 -6.09 11.45
C MET A 344 7.07 -6.97 12.70
N LEU A 345 5.90 -7.43 13.14
CA LEU A 345 5.77 -8.42 14.21
C LEU A 345 5.75 -9.82 13.58
N LEU A 346 6.81 -10.58 13.84
CA LEU A 346 7.02 -11.92 13.30
C LEU A 346 7.12 -12.91 14.46
N PRO A 347 6.02 -13.57 14.86
CA PRO A 347 6.06 -14.57 15.92
C PRO A 347 7.09 -15.67 15.61
N HIS A 348 7.91 -16.00 16.61
CA HIS A 348 9.06 -16.89 16.44
C HIS A 348 9.29 -17.70 17.72
N GLY A 349 9.56 -19.00 17.58
CA GLY A 349 9.87 -19.87 18.71
C GLY A 349 9.82 -21.35 18.32
N TYR A 350 10.83 -22.12 18.73
CA TYR A 350 10.88 -23.57 18.50
C TYR A 350 10.12 -24.31 19.62
N GLU A 351 8.81 -24.38 19.48
CA GLU A 351 7.90 -24.97 20.50
C GLU A 351 7.32 -26.33 20.09
N GLY A 352 7.85 -26.96 19.03
CA GLY A 352 7.40 -28.27 18.56
C GLY A 352 6.15 -28.24 17.68
N GLN A 353 5.77 -27.07 17.16
CA GLN A 353 4.57 -26.87 16.31
C GLN A 353 4.80 -27.18 14.81
N GLY A 354 5.99 -27.66 14.45
CA GLY A 354 6.35 -28.02 13.08
C GLY A 354 7.09 -26.92 12.31
N PRO A 355 7.50 -27.21 11.06
CA PRO A 355 8.42 -26.35 10.31
C PRO A 355 7.85 -24.99 9.88
N GLU A 356 6.52 -24.87 9.76
CA GLU A 356 5.83 -23.63 9.35
C GLU A 356 5.30 -22.79 10.53
N HIS A 357 5.65 -23.14 11.76
CA HIS A 357 5.21 -22.45 12.98
C HIS A 357 6.36 -22.30 13.99
N SER A 358 7.59 -22.14 13.50
CA SER A 358 8.79 -22.13 14.36
C SER A 358 9.72 -20.96 14.07
N SER A 359 9.91 -20.59 12.80
CA SER A 359 10.99 -19.70 12.37
C SER A 359 10.50 -18.52 11.54
N ALA A 360 10.68 -17.32 12.09
CA ALA A 360 10.59 -16.07 11.34
C ALA A 360 11.79 -15.85 10.38
N ARG A 361 12.72 -16.81 10.30
CA ARG A 361 13.92 -16.75 9.44
C ARG A 361 14.79 -15.53 9.72
N LEU A 362 15.07 -15.28 11.00
CA LEU A 362 15.89 -14.14 11.45
C LEU A 362 17.23 -14.04 10.71
N GLU A 363 17.84 -15.17 10.36
CA GLU A 363 19.08 -15.25 9.59
C GLU A 363 18.97 -14.56 8.23
N ARG A 364 17.79 -14.56 7.60
CA ARG A 364 17.56 -13.87 6.32
C ARG A 364 17.48 -12.36 6.53
N PHE A 365 16.79 -11.90 7.57
CA PHE A 365 16.72 -10.47 7.88
C PHE A 365 18.08 -9.88 8.28
N LEU A 366 18.94 -10.68 8.92
CA LEU A 366 20.33 -10.28 9.23
C LEU A 366 21.24 -10.25 7.99
N GLN A 367 20.90 -11.00 6.95
CA GLN A 367 21.68 -11.04 5.70
C GLN A 367 21.36 -9.87 4.76
N LEU A 368 20.12 -9.39 4.76
CA LEU A 368 19.64 -8.23 4.00
C LEU A 368 20.23 -6.93 4.55
#